data_AF-A0A961L1T6-F1
#
_entry.id   AF-A0A961L1T6-F1
#
_cell.length_a   1.000
_cell.length_b   1.000
_cell.length_c   1.000
_cell.angle_alpha   90.00
_cell.angle_beta   90.00
_cell.angle_gamma   90.00
#
_symmetry.space_group_name_H-M   'P 1'
#
loop_
_entity.id
_entity.type
_entity.pdbx_description
1 polymer ?
#
loop_
_entity_poly.entity_id
_entity_poly.type
_entity_poly.pdbx_seq_one_letter_code
_entity_poly.pdbx_strand_id
1 'polypeptide(L)' 'DLRKIAAGNDGVFPTLEIFQIIDGRTGIRGHGAPMPLFGKRYKAELEDEIGPYGAEQVVRARVLELVLYLQSIQE' A
#
# COMPACT_ATOMS: atom_id res chain seq x y z
N ASP A 1 -0.98 -16.24 -1.30
CA ASP A 1 -2.03 -15.99 -2.32
C ASP A 1 -2.75 -14.70 -1.93
N LEU A 2 -2.90 -13.76 -2.86
CA LEU A 2 -3.55 -12.47 -2.59
C LEU A 2 -5.08 -12.59 -2.45
N ARG A 3 -5.70 -13.68 -2.92
CA ARG A 3 -7.14 -13.93 -2.79
C ARG A 3 -7.54 -14.52 -1.43
N LYS A 4 -6.56 -14.95 -0.62
CA LYS A 4 -6.76 -15.68 0.65
C LYS A 4 -6.22 -14.94 1.87
N ILE A 5 -6.00 -13.62 1.76
CA ILE A 5 -5.52 -12.80 2.87
C ILE A 5 -6.55 -12.79 4.01
N ALA A 6 -7.83 -12.57 3.69
CA ALA A 6 -8.89 -12.59 4.69
C ALA A 6 -9.05 -13.97 5.35
N ALA A 7 -8.99 -15.05 4.56
CA ALA A 7 -9.06 -16.41 5.08
C ALA A 7 -7.92 -16.73 6.07
N GLY A 8 -6.72 -16.15 5.85
CA GLY A 8 -5.60 -16.26 6.77
C GLY A 8 -5.66 -15.34 8.00
N ASN A 9 -6.68 -14.49 8.09
CA ASN A 9 -6.86 -13.48 9.14
C ASN A 9 -8.30 -13.51 9.68
N ASP A 10 -8.76 -14.71 10.08
CA ASP A 10 -10.07 -14.95 10.70
C ASP A 10 -11.28 -14.46 9.87
N GLY A 11 -11.16 -14.48 8.55
CA GLY A 11 -12.17 -14.00 7.62
C GLY A 11 -12.22 -12.48 7.45
N VAL A 12 -11.28 -11.74 8.06
CA VAL A 12 -11.23 -10.27 8.04
C VAL A 12 -10.06 -9.81 7.19
N PHE A 13 -10.31 -8.96 6.20
CA PHE A 13 -9.23 -8.34 5.43
C PHE A 13 -8.57 -7.20 6.25
N PRO A 14 -7.26 -7.26 6.56
CA PRO A 14 -6.59 -6.29 7.42
C PRO A 14 -6.20 -5.01 6.66
N THR A 15 -7.20 -4.21 6.27
CA THR A 15 -7.06 -3.05 5.38
C THR A 15 -5.93 -2.09 5.77
N LEU A 16 -5.87 -1.66 7.04
CA LEU A 16 -4.86 -0.70 7.50
C LEU A 16 -3.45 -1.28 7.42
N GLU A 17 -3.28 -2.54 7.81
CA GLU A 17 -1.97 -3.20 7.80
C GLU A 17 -1.47 -3.36 6.36
N ILE A 18 -2.33 -3.83 5.44
CA ILE A 18 -1.98 -3.95 4.02
C ILE A 18 -1.65 -2.58 3.41
N PHE A 19 -2.42 -1.54 3.74
CA PHE A 19 -2.11 -0.16 3.32
C PHE A 19 -0.70 0.25 3.78
N GLN A 20 -0.39 0.02 5.06
CA GLN A 20 0.91 0.40 5.62
C GLN A 20 2.06 -0.45 5.05
N ILE A 21 1.83 -1.71 4.72
CA ILE A 21 2.82 -2.60 4.05
C ILE A 21 3.13 -2.08 2.65
N ILE A 22 2.10 -1.72 1.87
CA ILE A 22 2.27 -1.22 0.50
C ILE A 22 2.91 0.17 0.53
N ASP A 23 2.42 1.08 1.39
CA ASP A 23 3.01 2.42 1.55
C ASP A 23 4.48 2.31 1.99
N GLY A 24 4.73 1.46 2.99
CA GLY A 24 6.01 1.09 3.57
C GLY A 24 6.71 2.18 4.39
N ARG A 25 6.21 3.43 4.41
CA ARG A 25 6.87 4.57 5.10
C ARG A 25 6.57 4.61 6.60
N THR A 26 5.76 3.67 7.11
CA THR A 26 5.45 3.51 8.53
C THR A 26 6.50 2.71 9.31
N GLY A 27 7.55 2.20 8.64
CA GLY A 27 8.65 1.49 9.30
C GLY A 27 8.37 0.01 9.58
N ILE A 28 7.51 -0.63 8.78
CA ILE A 28 7.24 -2.07 8.90
C ILE A 28 8.53 -2.87 8.67
N ARG A 29 8.77 -3.91 9.50
CA ARG A 29 9.91 -4.81 9.34
C ARG A 29 9.90 -5.37 7.92
N GLY A 30 10.97 -5.12 7.18
CA GLY A 30 11.15 -5.74 5.88
C GLY A 30 11.12 -7.27 6.02
N HIS A 31 10.28 -7.93 5.22
CA HIS A 31 10.54 -9.32 4.86
C HIS A 31 11.96 -9.41 4.28
N GLY A 32 12.64 -10.55 4.35
CA GLY A 32 14.07 -10.69 4.01
C GLY A 32 14.51 -10.30 2.58
N ALA A 33 13.62 -9.72 1.77
CA ALA A 33 13.88 -9.11 0.47
C ALA A 33 13.44 -7.63 0.46
N PRO A 34 14.12 -6.75 -0.30
CA PRO A 34 13.76 -5.34 -0.39
C PRO A 34 12.44 -5.17 -1.13
N MET A 35 11.31 -5.16 -0.42
CA MET A 35 10.09 -4.62 -1.00
C MET A 35 10.33 -3.14 -1.32
N PRO A 36 10.04 -2.69 -2.55
CA PRO A 36 10.15 -1.29 -2.88
C PRO A 36 9.16 -0.50 -2.02
N LEU A 37 9.65 0.62 -1.49
CA LEU A 37 8.84 1.58 -0.75
C LEU A 37 7.94 2.32 -1.74
N PHE A 38 6.78 1.74 -2.10
CA PHE A 38 5.91 2.29 -3.16
C PHE A 38 5.47 3.72 -2.84
N GLY A 39 5.23 4.03 -1.57
CA GLY A 39 4.93 5.39 -1.15
C GLY A 39 6.04 6.40 -1.50
N LYS A 40 7.31 6.02 -1.32
CA LYS A 40 8.45 6.86 -1.71
C LYS A 40 8.64 6.91 -3.23
N ARG A 41 8.45 5.78 -3.91
CA ARG A 41 8.63 5.68 -5.37
C ARG A 41 7.62 6.55 -6.12
N TYR A 42 6.32 6.39 -5.81
CA TYR A 42 5.26 7.19 -6.41
C TYR A 42 5.39 8.67 -6.08
N LYS A 43 5.86 9.01 -4.87
CA LYS A 43 6.07 10.40 -4.49
C LYS A 43 7.18 11.03 -5.34
N ALA A 44 8.32 10.35 -5.49
CA ALA A 44 9.44 10.84 -6.30
C ALA A 44 9.07 11.05 -7.78
N GLU A 45 8.15 10.25 -8.32
CA GLU A 45 7.64 10.40 -9.69
C GLU A 45 6.74 11.63 -9.88
N LEU A 46 6.13 12.13 -8.81
CA LEU A 46 5.11 13.20 -8.87
C LEU A 46 5.57 14.52 -8.25
N GLU A 47 6.59 14.50 -7.40
CA GLU A 47 7.00 15.64 -6.59
C GLU A 47 7.44 16.85 -7.44
N ASP A 48 8.11 16.62 -8.56
CA ASP A 48 8.54 17.67 -9.49
C ASP A 48 7.38 18.31 -10.27
N GLU A 49 6.26 17.60 -10.46
CA GLU A 49 5.13 18.07 -11.27
C GLU A 49 4.07 18.81 -10.44
N ILE A 50 3.71 18.25 -9.28
CA ILE A 50 2.57 18.72 -8.46
C ILE A 50 2.98 19.11 -7.03
N GLY A 51 4.27 19.16 -6.76
CA GLY A 51 4.84 19.50 -5.46
C GLY A 51 4.67 18.41 -4.40
N PRO A 52 5.36 18.55 -3.25
CA PRO A 52 5.42 17.51 -2.22
C PRO A 52 4.06 17.19 -1.59
N TYR A 53 3.17 18.17 -1.47
CA TYR A 53 1.84 17.99 -0.88
C TYR A 53 0.85 17.35 -1.85
N GLY A 54 0.85 17.76 -3.13
CA GLY A 54 0.02 17.15 -4.17
C GLY A 54 0.42 15.70 -4.40
N ALA A 55 1.73 15.45 -4.50
CA ALA A 55 2.28 14.09 -4.63
C ALA A 55 1.82 13.17 -3.48
N GLU A 56 1.84 13.65 -2.24
CA GLU A 56 1.42 12.86 -1.07
C GLU A 56 -0.07 12.44 -1.16
N GLN A 57 -0.95 13.32 -1.59
CA GLN A 57 -2.38 13.00 -1.75
C GLN A 57 -2.60 11.93 -2.82
N VAL A 58 -1.94 12.07 -3.97
CA VAL A 58 -2.05 11.11 -5.08
C VAL A 58 -1.47 9.75 -4.69
N VAL A 59 -0.31 9.72 -4.02
CA VAL A 59 0.31 8.48 -3.54
C VAL A 59 -0.65 7.73 -2.61
N ARG A 60 -1.23 8.40 -1.61
CA ARG A 60 -2.16 7.78 -0.67
C ARG A 60 -3.42 7.26 -1.37
N ALA A 61 -3.94 8.00 -2.34
CA ALA A 61 -5.10 7.57 -3.13
C ALA A 61 -4.80 6.30 -3.93
N ARG A 62 -3.65 6.24 -4.62
CA ARG A 62 -3.21 5.06 -5.38
C ARG A 62 -3.02 3.83 -4.50
N VAL A 63 -2.38 3.99 -3.34
CA VAL A 63 -2.21 2.89 -2.38
C VAL A 63 -3.57 2.42 -1.88
N LEU A 64 -4.48 3.33 -1.53
CA LEU A 64 -5.83 2.98 -1.07
C LEU A 64 -6.61 2.24 -2.15
N GLU A 65 -6.57 2.67 -3.40
CA GLU A 65 -7.22 1.99 -4.52
C GLU A 65 -6.75 0.53 -4.65
N LEU A 66 -5.43 0.31 -4.58
CA LEU A 66 -4.86 -1.03 -4.63
C LEU A 66 -5.33 -1.89 -3.44
N VAL A 67 -5.37 -1.32 -2.23
CA VAL A 67 -5.87 -2.02 -1.03
C VAL A 67 -7.33 -2.39 -1.18
N LEU A 68 -8.16 -1.49 -1.73
CA LEU A 68 -9.59 -1.76 -1.98
C LEU A 68 -9.79 -2.81 -3.05
N TYR A 69 -8.94 -2.83 -4.09
CA TYR A 69 -8.94 -3.91 -5.07
C TYR A 69 -8.57 -5.25 -4.44
N LEU A 70 -7.52 -5.30 -3.61
CA LEU A 70 -7.16 -6.51 -2.88
C LEU A 70 -8.30 -6.97 -1.97
N GLN A 71 -8.95 -6.05 -1.27
CA GLN A 71 -10.11 -6.36 -0.44
C GLN A 71 -11.28 -6.95 -1.23
N SER A 72 -11.52 -6.47 -2.46
CA SER A 72 -12.67 -6.91 -3.27
C SER A 72 -12.50 -8.28 -3.91
N ILE A 73 -11.26 -8.77 -4.03
CA ILE A 73 -10.95 -10.09 -4.62
C ILE A 73 -10.76 -11.21 -3.59
N GLN A 74 -11.04 -10.95 -2.30
CA GLN A 74 -10.95 -11.98 -1.26
C GLN A 74 -12.01 -13.06 -1.45
N GLU A 75 -11.65 -14.31 -1.15
CA GLU A 75 -12.49 -15.50 -1.30
C GLU A 75 -12.54 -16.38 -0.05
#